data_AF-D6RCF9-F1
#
_entry.id   AF-D6RCF9-F1
#
_cell.length_a   1.000
_cell.length_b   1.000
_cell.length_c   1.000
_cell.angle_alpha   90.00
_cell.angle_beta   90.00
_cell.angle_gamma   90.00
#
_symmetry.space_group_name_H-M   'P 1'
#
loop_
_entity.id
_entity.type
_entity.pdbx_description
1 polymer ?
#
loop_
_entity_poly.entity_id
_entity_poly.type
_entity_poly.pdbx_seq_one_letter_code
_entity_poly.pdbx_strand_id
1 'polypeptide(L)'
;MAAGETQLYAKVSNKLKGRSTPSLLDPLLAMGFPTHTALKALAATGRKTAEAAADWLHGHCNDPSLDDPIPQEYALFLCPTGPLLEKLQEFWRESRRQCAKNRAHEVFPHVTLCDFFTLPRLLHQRQPR
;
A
#
# COMPACT_ATOMS: atom_id res chain seq x y z
N MET A 1 -17.16 -35.26 -18.31
CA MET A 1 -17.39 -33.84 -18.67
C MET A 1 -17.34 -33.03 -17.38
N ALA A 2 -16.19 -32.43 -17.08
CA ALA A 2 -15.92 -31.75 -15.83
C ALA A 2 -16.57 -30.36 -15.82
N ALA A 3 -17.58 -30.15 -14.97
CA ALA A 3 -18.13 -28.84 -14.66
C ALA A 3 -17.34 -28.24 -13.48
N GLY A 4 -16.14 -27.73 -13.77
CA GLY A 4 -15.23 -27.15 -12.78
C GLY A 4 -15.37 -25.63 -12.69
N GLU A 5 -15.85 -25.17 -11.54
CA GLU A 5 -15.25 -24.07 -10.75
C GLU A 5 -14.91 -22.77 -11.51
N THR A 6 -15.88 -21.86 -11.62
CA THR A 6 -15.60 -20.49 -12.14
C THR A 6 -16.16 -19.36 -11.25
N GLN A 7 -16.46 -19.64 -9.98
CA GLN A 7 -17.04 -18.65 -9.06
C GLN A 7 -16.17 -18.35 -7.83
N LEU A 8 -14.88 -18.71 -7.84
CA LEU A 8 -13.98 -18.60 -6.68
C LEU A 8 -13.45 -17.19 -6.37
N TYR A 9 -13.79 -16.18 -7.18
CA TYR A 9 -13.35 -14.78 -7.00
C TYR A 9 -14.51 -13.79 -6.84
N ALA A 10 -15.59 -14.21 -6.19
CA ALA A 10 -16.68 -13.33 -5.81
C ALA A 10 -16.25 -12.34 -4.70
N LYS A 11 -15.71 -11.20 -5.15
CA LYS A 11 -15.84 -9.85 -4.56
C LYS A 11 -15.79 -9.78 -3.03
N VAL A 12 -14.57 -9.65 -2.49
CA VAL A 12 -14.38 -8.98 -1.20
C VAL A 12 -14.60 -7.48 -1.45
N SER A 13 -15.84 -7.02 -1.28
CA SER A 13 -16.16 -5.59 -1.26
C SER A 13 -15.59 -5.00 0.02
N ASN A 14 -14.36 -4.50 -0.07
CA ASN A 14 -13.79 -3.72 1.01
C ASN A 14 -14.39 -2.31 0.93
N LYS A 15 -15.45 -2.04 1.70
CA LYS A 15 -15.79 -0.66 2.08
C LYS A 15 -14.75 -0.14 3.07
N LEU A 16 -13.49 -0.06 2.64
CA LEU A 16 -12.68 1.07 3.04
C LEU A 16 -13.42 2.27 2.47
N LYS A 17 -14.03 3.08 3.33
CA LYS A 17 -14.29 4.47 2.99
C LYS A 17 -12.94 4.99 2.54
N GLY A 18 -12.71 4.99 1.22
CA GLY A 18 -11.64 5.72 0.60
C GLY A 18 -11.87 7.15 1.05
N ARG A 19 -11.15 7.55 2.10
CA ARG A 19 -10.81 8.94 2.24
C ARG A 19 -10.05 9.20 0.95
N SER A 20 -10.74 9.72 -0.06
CA SER A 20 -10.11 10.22 -1.27
C SER A 20 -9.16 11.29 -0.77
N THR A 21 -7.93 10.88 -0.43
CA THR A 21 -6.88 11.82 -0.14
C THR A 21 -6.82 12.70 -1.36
N PRO A 22 -7.00 14.03 -1.23
CA PRO A 22 -6.83 14.92 -2.37
C PRO A 22 -5.52 14.52 -3.06
N SER A 23 -5.56 14.41 -4.38
CA SER A 23 -4.43 13.96 -5.17
C SER A 23 -3.25 14.88 -4.92
N LEU A 24 -2.34 14.48 -4.02
CA LEU A 24 -1.09 15.19 -3.71
C LEU A 24 -0.18 15.31 -4.95
N LEU A 25 -0.54 14.59 -6.01
CA LEU A 25 0.12 14.62 -7.30
C LEU A 25 -0.24 15.88 -8.11
N ASP A 26 -1.48 16.37 -8.04
CA ASP A 26 -1.94 17.46 -8.90
C ASP A 26 -1.17 18.77 -8.69
N PRO A 27 -0.84 19.19 -7.45
CA PRO A 27 0.00 20.37 -7.24
C PRO A 27 1.42 20.19 -7.82
N LEU A 28 1.99 18.98 -7.72
CA LEU A 28 3.33 18.68 -8.24
C LEU A 28 3.35 18.73 -9.78
N LEU A 29 2.29 18.22 -10.42
CA LEU A 29 2.12 18.30 -11.88
C LEU A 29 1.91 19.75 -12.32
N ALA A 30 1.14 20.54 -11.57
CA ALA A 30 0.92 21.96 -11.85
C ALA A 30 2.21 22.80 -11.76
N MET A 31 3.17 22.38 -10.91
CA MET A 31 4.52 22.97 -10.84
C MET A 31 5.43 22.53 -12.00
N GLY A 32 4.99 21.58 -12.84
CA GLY A 32 5.75 21.11 -14.01
C GLY A 32 6.66 19.92 -13.73
N PHE A 33 6.58 19.28 -12.56
CA PHE A 33 7.35 18.06 -12.31
C PHE A 33 6.77 16.88 -13.10
N PRO A 34 7.61 16.06 -13.75
CA PRO A 34 7.17 14.83 -14.39
C PRO A 34 6.43 13.90 -13.43
N THR A 35 5.41 13.18 -13.92
CA THR A 35 4.60 12.28 -13.09
C THR A 35 5.44 11.23 -12.36
N HIS A 36 6.48 10.68 -12.99
CA HIS A 36 7.31 9.66 -12.37
C HIS A 36 8.16 10.20 -11.23
N THR A 37 8.75 11.39 -11.37
CA THR A 37 9.56 12.02 -10.31
C THR A 37 8.67 12.51 -9.17
N ALA A 38 7.51 13.08 -9.48
CA ALA A 38 6.52 13.48 -8.48
C ALA A 38 6.05 12.30 -7.62
N LEU A 39 5.80 11.13 -8.24
CA LEU A 39 5.44 9.91 -7.52
C LEU A 39 6.58 9.39 -6.63
N LYS A 40 7.85 9.50 -7.08
CA LYS A 40 9.02 9.13 -6.27
C LYS A 40 9.18 10.02 -5.06
N ALA A 41 9.04 11.33 -5.24
CA ALA A 41 9.10 12.30 -4.15
C ALA A 41 7.99 12.08 -3.12
N LEU A 42 6.78 11.80 -3.58
CA LEU A 42 5.67 11.42 -2.72
C LEU A 42 5.95 10.12 -1.96
N ALA A 43 6.56 9.12 -2.59
CA ALA A 43 6.95 7.89 -1.92
C ALA A 43 8.03 8.13 -0.86
N ALA A 44 9.09 8.87 -1.20
CA ALA A 44 10.20 9.20 -0.30
C ALA A 44 9.76 10.02 0.93
N THR A 45 8.76 10.87 0.77
CA THR A 45 8.21 11.71 1.86
C THR A 45 7.08 11.03 2.64
N GLY A 46 6.70 9.80 2.28
CA GLY A 46 5.60 9.07 2.91
C GLY A 46 4.22 9.65 2.61
N ARG A 47 4.05 10.35 1.49
CA ARG A 47 2.79 10.94 0.99
C ARG A 47 2.14 11.86 2.04
N LYS A 48 2.95 12.62 2.78
CA LYS A 48 2.49 13.51 3.86
C LYS A 48 1.82 14.77 3.33
N THR A 49 2.52 15.54 2.50
CA THR A 49 2.02 16.78 1.87
C THR A 49 2.67 16.98 0.50
N ALA A 50 2.07 17.83 -0.34
CA ALA A 50 2.62 18.15 -1.66
C ALA A 50 3.87 19.04 -1.54
N GLU A 51 3.89 19.93 -0.56
CA GLU A 51 5.01 20.84 -0.26
C GLU A 51 6.25 20.05 0.16
N ALA A 52 6.11 19.06 1.03
CA ALA A 52 7.24 18.22 1.44
C ALA A 52 7.85 17.45 0.26
N ALA A 53 7.00 16.99 -0.67
CA ALA A 53 7.46 16.34 -1.90
C ALA A 53 8.15 17.33 -2.85
N ALA A 54 7.65 18.57 -2.95
CA ALA A 54 8.28 19.63 -3.74
C ALA A 54 9.65 20.02 -3.19
N ASP A 55 9.79 20.16 -1.88
CA ASP A 55 11.08 20.44 -1.22
C ASP A 55 12.08 19.29 -1.45
N TRP A 56 11.59 18.04 -1.39
CA TRP A 56 12.41 16.88 -1.69
C TRP A 56 12.89 16.89 -3.15
N LEU A 57 12.02 17.22 -4.11
CA LEU A 57 12.37 17.34 -5.53
C LEU A 57 13.41 18.43 -5.78
N HIS A 58 13.30 19.58 -5.12
CA HIS A 58 14.31 20.64 -5.22
C HIS A 58 15.66 20.20 -4.68
N GLY A 59 15.69 19.44 -3.58
CA GLY A 59 16.93 18.88 -3.02
C GLY A 59 17.57 17.78 -3.88
N HIS A 60 16.82 17.17 -4.80
CA HIS A 60 17.25 16.05 -5.65
C HIS A 60 17.18 16.39 -7.14
N CYS A 61 17.16 17.67 -7.52
CA CYS A 61 16.94 18.11 -8.90
C CYS A 61 18.00 17.62 -9.91
N ASN A 62 19.19 17.24 -9.44
CA ASN A 62 20.31 16.74 -10.25
C ASN A 62 20.54 15.23 -10.12
N ASP A 63 19.61 14.49 -9.51
CA ASP A 63 19.76 13.04 -9.32
C ASP A 63 19.22 12.27 -10.54
N PRO A 64 20.09 11.66 -11.38
CA PRO A 64 19.67 10.92 -12.56
C PRO A 64 18.88 9.66 -12.21
N SER A 65 18.98 9.14 -10.98
CA SER A 65 18.19 8.00 -10.53
C SER A 65 16.69 8.32 -10.42
N LEU A 66 16.31 9.61 -10.45
CA LEU A 66 14.92 10.03 -10.53
C LEU A 66 14.26 9.71 -11.87
N ASP A 67 15.03 9.48 -12.93
CA ASP A 67 14.50 9.09 -14.23
C ASP A 67 14.40 7.57 -14.43
N ASP A 68 15.15 6.79 -13.65
CA ASP A 68 15.09 5.33 -13.73
C ASP A 68 13.72 4.80 -13.25
N PRO A 69 13.11 3.81 -13.91
CA PRO A 69 11.89 3.19 -13.40
C PRO A 69 12.23 2.42 -12.11
N ILE A 70 12.07 3.05 -10.94
CA ILE A 70 12.31 2.37 -9.66
C ILE A 70 11.28 1.26 -9.52
N PRO A 71 11.71 0.01 -9.28
CA PRO A 71 10.82 -1.05 -8.83
C PRO A 71 10.26 -0.65 -7.46
N GLN A 72 9.03 -0.13 -7.44
CA GLN A 72 8.38 0.19 -6.18
C GLN A 72 8.11 -1.12 -5.44
N GLU A 73 8.65 -1.26 -4.24
CA GLU A 73 8.38 -2.38 -3.36
C GLU A 73 7.01 -2.18 -2.69
N TYR A 74 6.19 -3.22 -2.72
CA TYR A 74 4.87 -3.22 -2.12
C TYR A 74 4.79 -4.25 -1.00
N ALA A 75 4.08 -3.88 0.06
CA ALA A 75 3.63 -4.79 1.10
C ALA A 75 2.11 -4.89 1.07
N LEU A 76 1.59 -6.11 1.18
CA LEU A 76 0.15 -6.35 1.32
C LEU A 76 -0.20 -6.47 2.80
N PHE A 77 -1.00 -5.52 3.29
CA PHE A 77 -1.63 -5.62 4.59
C PHE A 77 -2.98 -6.31 4.45
N LEU A 78 -3.04 -7.57 4.86
CA LEU A 78 -4.27 -8.34 4.88
C LEU A 78 -4.86 -8.31 6.29
N CYS A 79 -6.11 -7.86 6.41
CA CYS A 79 -6.87 -7.97 7.64
C CYS A 79 -7.77 -9.21 7.54
N PRO A 80 -7.63 -10.20 8.42
CA PRO A 80 -8.51 -11.36 8.42
C PRO A 80 -9.96 -10.90 8.65
N THR A 81 -10.91 -11.57 8.01
CA THR A 81 -12.35 -11.30 8.15
C THR A 81 -13.11 -12.61 8.40
N GLY A 82 -14.34 -12.49 8.93
CA GLY A 82 -15.20 -13.65 9.18
C GLY A 82 -14.67 -14.59 10.29
N PRO A 83 -14.89 -15.91 10.18
CA PRO A 83 -14.59 -16.86 11.26
C PRO A 83 -13.13 -16.89 11.72
N LEU A 84 -12.18 -16.60 10.82
CA LEU A 84 -10.77 -16.53 11.17
C LEU A 84 -10.49 -15.35 12.11
N LEU A 85 -11.11 -14.19 11.86
CA LEU A 85 -10.97 -13.02 12.72
C LEU A 85 -11.50 -13.31 14.13
N GLU A 86 -12.65 -13.98 14.23
CA GLU A 86 -13.27 -14.32 15.52
C GLU A 86 -12.34 -15.22 16.35
N LYS A 87 -11.76 -16.26 15.75
CA LYS A 87 -10.79 -17.14 16.42
C LYS A 87 -9.54 -16.41 16.88
N LEU A 88 -8.98 -15.52 16.04
CA LEU A 88 -7.81 -14.73 16.39
C LEU A 88 -8.11 -13.76 17.55
N GLN A 89 -9.29 -13.13 17.53
CA GLN A 89 -9.74 -12.26 18.62
C GLN A 89 -9.97 -13.02 19.93
N GLU A 90 -10.54 -14.22 19.86
CA GLU A 90 -10.72 -15.08 21.03
C GLU A 90 -9.38 -15.48 21.63
N PHE A 91 -8.45 -16.00 20.82
CA PHE A 91 -7.08 -16.29 21.24
C PHE A 91 -6.40 -15.07 21.87
N TRP A 92 -6.58 -13.89 21.28
CA TRP A 92 -6.01 -12.63 21.78
C TRP A 92 -6.60 -12.16 23.12
N ARG A 93 -7.86 -12.45 23.40
CA ARG A 93 -8.49 -12.19 24.70
C ARG A 93 -8.02 -13.19 25.74
N GLU A 94 -7.94 -14.45 25.36
CA GLU A 94 -7.59 -15.53 26.28
C GLU A 94 -6.12 -15.46 26.71
N SER A 95 -5.21 -15.22 25.77
CA SER A 95 -3.79 -14.98 26.07
C SER A 95 -3.57 -13.82 27.05
N ARG A 96 -4.35 -12.73 26.92
CA ARG A 96 -4.31 -11.60 27.87
C ARG A 96 -4.77 -11.98 29.28
N ARG A 97 -5.71 -12.91 29.41
CA ARG A 97 -6.17 -13.40 30.71
C ARG A 97 -5.14 -14.32 31.36
N GLN A 98 -4.51 -15.19 30.57
CA GLN A 98 -3.56 -16.19 31.07
C GLN A 98 -2.19 -15.62 31.41
N CYS A 99 -1.66 -14.70 30.58
CA CYS A 99 -0.28 -14.22 30.70
C CYS A 99 -0.15 -12.78 31.26
N ALA A 100 -1.26 -12.19 31.70
CA ALA A 100 -1.39 -10.74 31.97
C ALA A 100 -0.97 -9.88 30.76
N LYS A 101 -1.17 -8.56 30.84
CA LYS A 101 -0.83 -7.66 29.73
C LYS A 101 0.70 -7.48 29.66
N ASN A 102 1.32 -7.98 28.59
CA ASN A 102 2.72 -7.77 28.22
C ASN A 102 2.82 -6.95 26.93
N ARG A 103 4.06 -6.66 26.47
CA ARG A 103 4.31 -5.91 25.22
C ARG A 103 3.75 -6.59 23.96
N ALA A 104 3.66 -7.92 23.94
CA ALA A 104 3.07 -8.61 22.79
C ALA A 104 1.63 -8.12 22.59
N HIS A 105 0.89 -7.85 23.67
CA HIS A 105 -0.50 -7.38 23.62
C HIS A 105 -0.73 -5.92 23.20
N GLU A 106 0.33 -5.17 22.87
CA GLU A 106 0.23 -3.80 22.35
C GLU A 106 -0.20 -3.77 20.88
N VAL A 107 0.15 -4.80 20.10
CA VAL A 107 -0.13 -4.89 18.66
C VAL A 107 -0.86 -6.19 18.37
N PHE A 108 -2.00 -6.13 17.68
CA PHE A 108 -2.74 -7.34 17.28
C PHE A 108 -1.83 -8.32 16.51
N PRO A 109 -1.99 -9.65 16.69
CA PRO A 109 -1.10 -10.62 16.06
C PRO A 109 -1.12 -10.45 14.55
N HIS A 110 0.08 -10.32 13.98
CA HIS A 110 0.32 -10.22 12.55
C HIS A 110 1.35 -11.26 12.14
N VAL A 111 1.27 -11.69 10.88
CA VAL A 111 2.19 -12.68 10.30
C VAL A 111 2.60 -12.17 8.92
N THR A 112 3.90 -12.26 8.64
CA THR A 112 4.45 -11.96 7.31
C THR A 112 4.25 -13.20 6.43
N LEU A 113 3.41 -13.10 5.40
CA LEU A 113 3.10 -14.23 4.51
C LEU A 113 4.01 -14.29 3.27
N CYS A 114 4.58 -13.16 2.87
CA CYS A 114 5.49 -13.05 1.74
C CYS A 114 6.48 -11.90 1.98
N ASP A 115 7.61 -11.96 1.29
CA ASP A 115 8.54 -10.83 1.21
C ASP A 115 7.91 -9.67 0.42
N PHE A 116 8.56 -8.50 0.51
CA PHE A 116 8.23 -7.36 -0.35
C PHE A 116 8.36 -7.78 -1.81
N PHE A 117 7.42 -7.34 -2.65
CA PHE A 117 7.43 -7.66 -4.07
C PHE A 117 7.40 -6.39 -4.92
N THR A 118 8.07 -6.48 -6.06
CA THR A 118 8.01 -5.45 -7.10
C THR A 118 6.83 -5.72 -8.01
N LEU A 119 5.99 -4.70 -8.24
CA LEU A 119 5.02 -4.76 -9.33
C LEU A 119 5.65 -4.18 -10.60
N PRO A 120 5.82 -4.97 -11.68
CA PRO A 120 6.20 -4.40 -12.96
C PRO A 120 5.09 -3.43 -13.39
N ARG A 121 5.45 -2.18 -13.75
CA ARG A 121 4.53 -1.18 -14.32
C ARG A 121 4.08 -1.57 -15.74
N LEU A 122 3.55 -2.78 -15.92
CA LEU A 122 2.79 -3.14 -17.09
C LEU A 122 1.37 -2.64 -16.85
N LEU A 123 1.04 -1.43 -17.31
CA LEU A 123 -0.32 -0.96 -17.69
C LEU A 123 -0.38 0.58 -17.85
N HIS A 124 0.55 1.19 -18.60
CA HIS A 124 0.33 2.58 -19.08
C HIS A 124 0.74 2.84 -20.55
N GLN A 125 1.05 1.80 -21.33
CA GLN A 125 1.17 1.96 -22.78
C GLN A 125 0.14 1.13 -23.53
N ARG A 126 -1.11 1.60 -23.47
CA ARG A 126 -1.98 1.59 -24.64
C ARG A 126 -2.49 3.02 -24.84
N GLN A 127 -1.66 3.87 -25.45
CA GLN A 127 -2.21 5.02 -26.15
C GLN A 127 -2.99 4.47 -27.36
N PRO A 128 -4.28 4.82 -27.53
CA PRO A 128 -4.94 4.62 -28.82
C PRO A 128 -4.26 5.55 -29.84
N ARG A 129 -3.94 4.99 -31.01
CA ARG A 129 -3.50 5.74 -32.20
C ARG A 129 -4.59 6.68 -32.70
#